data_AF-A0A849CI52-F1
#
_entry.id   AF-A0A849CI52-F1
#
_cell.length_a   1.000
_cell.length_b   1.000
_cell.length_c   1.000
_cell.angle_alpha   90.00
_cell.angle_beta   90.00
_cell.angle_gamma   90.00
#
_symmetry.space_group_name_H-M   'P 1'
#
loop_
_entity.id
_entity.type
_entity.pdbx_description
1 polymer ?
#
loop_
_entity_poly.entity_id
_entity_poly.type
_entity_poly.pdbx_seq_one_letter_code
_entity_poly.pdbx_strand_id
1 'polypeptide(L)'
;MLTMLKKMLAKMVVIATALVSMHAFAADTPYDLTVEVSDKLFKNITSNQAKIKQDPNYLKTIVRAELMPYVHVKYAGSKVLGKNFKTTTPEQREKFFTAFEQYIEQTYAQVLTLYSDQKLEIKKPKTDATEKTASIRVKVIQTGNQPPVNLTFYWYKNSKTGKWQVFDMSAEGVSMVETKEKEWSPTIVKSGLDALTEQVEKAAKTPVSLNK
;
A
#
# COMPACT_ATOMS: atom_id res chain seq x y z
N MET A 1 47.97 -19.78 45.35
CA MET A 1 47.81 -19.74 43.88
C MET A 1 46.36 -19.97 43.44
N LEU A 2 45.63 -20.94 44.01
CA LEU A 2 44.26 -21.29 43.63
C LEU A 2 43.17 -20.22 43.96
N THR A 3 43.43 -19.35 44.93
CA THR A 3 42.50 -18.27 45.36
C THR A 3 42.59 -17.00 44.50
N MET A 4 43.72 -16.75 43.84
CA MET A 4 43.87 -15.65 42.86
C MET A 4 43.15 -15.96 41.54
N LEU A 5 43.15 -17.23 41.11
CA LEU A 5 42.51 -17.68 39.87
C LEU A 5 40.97 -17.58 39.92
N LYS A 6 40.37 -17.86 41.09
CA LYS A 6 38.92 -17.69 41.31
C LYS A 6 38.49 -16.21 41.30
N LYS A 7 39.34 -15.30 41.80
CA LYS A 7 39.10 -13.84 41.74
C LYS A 7 39.29 -13.27 40.33
N MET A 8 40.11 -13.89 39.48
CA MET A 8 40.22 -13.54 38.05
C MET A 8 39.03 -14.07 37.23
N LEU A 9 38.53 -15.28 37.51
CA LEU A 9 37.33 -15.83 36.87
C LEU A 9 36.06 -15.05 37.21
N ALA A 10 35.91 -14.57 38.45
CA ALA A 10 34.79 -13.72 38.85
C ALA A 10 34.82 -12.31 38.21
N LYS A 11 36.00 -11.85 37.74
CA LYS A 11 36.15 -10.56 37.02
C LYS A 11 36.07 -10.71 35.50
N MET A 12 36.20 -11.92 34.95
CA MET A 12 36.02 -12.19 33.52
C MET A 12 34.55 -12.39 33.11
N VAL A 13 33.64 -12.66 34.06
CA VAL A 13 32.21 -12.92 33.76
C VAL A 13 31.37 -11.62 33.67
N VAL A 14 31.93 -10.45 34.02
CA VAL A 14 31.19 -9.17 34.06
C VAL A 14 31.43 -8.28 32.83
N ILE A 15 32.23 -8.72 31.85
CA ILE A 15 32.55 -7.94 30.63
C ILE A 15 32.20 -8.77 29.38
N ALA A 16 30.95 -9.23 29.29
CA ALA A 16 30.41 -9.83 28.06
C ALA A 16 28.96 -9.38 27.77
N THR A 17 28.45 -8.39 28.50
CA THR A 17 27.08 -7.85 28.34
C THR A 17 27.03 -6.49 27.64
N ALA A 18 28.14 -5.97 27.14
CA ALA A 18 28.17 -4.76 26.33
C ALA A 18 28.27 -5.11 24.84
N LEU A 19 27.33 -4.59 24.04
CA LEU A 19 27.27 -4.63 22.57
C LEU A 19 26.50 -5.79 21.94
N VAL A 20 25.33 -6.13 22.45
CA VAL A 20 24.21 -6.29 21.50
C VAL A 20 23.72 -4.89 21.19
N SER A 21 24.44 -4.21 20.29
CA SER A 21 23.89 -3.05 19.60
C SER A 21 22.72 -3.59 18.80
N MET A 22 21.53 -3.60 19.40
CA MET A 22 20.28 -3.57 18.65
C MET A 22 20.43 -2.34 17.75
N HIS A 23 20.86 -2.57 16.52
CA HIS A 23 20.61 -1.65 15.44
C HIS A 23 19.09 -1.63 15.36
N ALA A 24 18.48 -0.71 16.10
CA ALA A 24 17.15 -0.25 15.79
C ALA A 24 17.29 0.30 14.37
N PHE A 25 17.00 -0.54 13.38
CA PHE A 25 16.75 -0.07 12.03
C PHE A 25 15.70 1.03 12.23
N ALA A 26 16.09 2.27 11.93
CA ALA A 26 15.14 3.35 11.87
C ALA A 26 14.08 2.89 10.88
N ALA A 27 12.89 2.56 11.40
CA ALA A 27 11.82 2.06 10.55
C ALA A 27 11.49 3.16 9.55
N ASP A 28 11.51 2.83 8.26
CA ASP A 28 11.27 3.80 7.19
C ASP A 28 9.99 4.59 7.46
N THR A 29 10.07 5.92 7.35
CA THR A 29 8.90 6.75 7.56
C THR A 29 7.93 6.59 6.40
N PRO A 30 6.63 6.89 6.55
CA PRO A 30 5.68 6.94 5.44
C PRO A 30 6.15 7.77 4.24
N TYR A 31 6.93 8.83 4.50
CA TYR A 31 7.53 9.64 3.44
C TYR A 31 8.60 8.84 2.69
N ASP A 32 9.55 8.23 3.41
CA ASP A 32 10.64 7.45 2.80
C ASP A 32 10.08 6.27 2.00
N LEU A 33 9.08 5.58 2.55
CA LEU A 33 8.36 4.51 1.87
C LEU A 33 7.66 5.01 0.60
N THR A 34 7.02 6.18 0.64
CA THR A 34 6.37 6.75 -0.55
C THR A 34 7.39 7.03 -1.66
N VAL A 35 8.57 7.56 -1.29
CA VAL A 35 9.67 7.82 -2.24
C VAL A 35 10.19 6.51 -2.82
N GLU A 36 10.56 5.55 -1.97
CA GLU A 36 11.11 4.26 -2.38
C GLU A 36 10.15 3.49 -3.30
N VAL A 37 8.89 3.41 -2.92
CA VAL A 37 7.85 2.70 -3.69
C VAL A 37 7.63 3.36 -5.04
N SER A 38 7.57 4.70 -5.08
CA SER A 38 7.41 5.44 -6.33
C SER A 38 8.60 5.19 -7.27
N ASP A 39 9.82 5.31 -6.77
CA ASP A 39 11.04 5.12 -7.56
C ASP A 39 11.13 3.71 -8.12
N LYS A 40 10.87 2.67 -7.30
CA LYS A 40 10.88 1.27 -7.76
C LYS A 40 9.80 1.01 -8.80
N LEU A 41 8.58 1.47 -8.54
CA LEU A 41 7.44 1.29 -9.45
C LEU A 41 7.74 1.86 -10.84
N PHE A 42 8.09 3.14 -10.91
CA PHE A 42 8.31 3.78 -12.21
C PHE A 42 9.57 3.28 -12.90
N LYS A 43 10.66 2.99 -12.16
CA LYS A 43 11.84 2.34 -12.73
C LYS A 43 11.50 0.98 -13.37
N ASN A 44 10.68 0.17 -12.70
CA ASN A 44 10.29 -1.15 -13.20
C ASN A 44 9.37 -1.03 -14.44
N ILE A 45 8.46 -0.06 -14.45
CA ILE A 45 7.63 0.27 -15.62
C ILE A 45 8.47 0.73 -16.80
N THR A 46 9.38 1.68 -16.61
CA THR A 46 10.27 2.20 -17.67
C THR A 46 11.18 1.11 -18.23
N SER A 47 11.73 0.25 -17.36
CA SER A 47 12.64 -0.83 -17.76
C SER A 47 11.94 -1.97 -18.52
N ASN A 48 10.61 -2.11 -18.40
CA ASN A 48 9.85 -3.22 -18.98
C ASN A 48 8.83 -2.78 -20.03
N GLN A 49 8.98 -1.58 -20.62
CA GLN A 49 8.06 -1.05 -21.64
C GLN A 49 7.79 -2.02 -22.80
N ALA A 50 8.81 -2.75 -23.29
CA ALA A 50 8.63 -3.72 -24.36
C ALA A 50 7.70 -4.87 -23.96
N LYS A 51 7.85 -5.41 -22.73
CA LYS A 51 6.97 -6.45 -22.20
C LYS A 51 5.55 -5.94 -21.98
N ILE A 52 5.42 -4.73 -21.46
CA ILE A 52 4.10 -4.09 -21.23
C ILE A 52 3.36 -3.86 -22.56
N LYS A 53 4.08 -3.46 -23.62
CA LYS A 53 3.49 -3.32 -24.97
C LYS A 53 3.03 -4.65 -25.55
N GLN A 54 3.75 -5.73 -25.27
CA GLN A 54 3.40 -7.08 -25.73
C GLN A 54 2.25 -7.70 -24.92
N ASP A 55 2.27 -7.54 -23.60
CA ASP A 55 1.23 -7.97 -22.67
C ASP A 55 1.01 -6.89 -21.60
N PRO A 56 -0.04 -6.06 -21.74
CA PRO A 56 -0.34 -5.02 -20.76
C PRO A 56 -0.67 -5.58 -19.37
N ASN A 57 -1.07 -6.84 -19.25
CA ASN A 57 -1.31 -7.46 -17.93
C ASN A 57 -0.02 -7.62 -17.13
N TYR A 58 1.16 -7.51 -17.75
CA TYR A 58 2.43 -7.46 -17.04
C TYR A 58 2.48 -6.30 -16.01
N LEU A 59 1.71 -5.23 -16.23
CA LEU A 59 1.55 -4.16 -15.22
C LEU A 59 0.95 -4.67 -13.91
N LYS A 60 0.06 -5.67 -13.93
CA LYS A 60 -0.46 -6.28 -12.68
C LYS A 60 0.65 -6.96 -11.88
N THR A 61 1.62 -7.56 -12.55
CA THR A 61 2.79 -8.18 -11.91
C THR A 61 3.65 -7.11 -11.23
N ILE A 62 3.88 -5.98 -11.90
CA ILE A 62 4.62 -4.85 -11.31
C ILE A 62 3.86 -4.28 -10.12
N VAL A 63 2.56 -4.02 -10.24
CA VAL A 63 1.72 -3.50 -9.15
C VAL A 63 1.75 -4.44 -7.93
N ARG A 64 1.58 -5.75 -8.16
CA ARG A 64 1.64 -6.76 -7.09
C ARG A 64 3.00 -6.76 -6.37
N ALA A 65 4.10 -6.60 -7.10
CA ALA A 65 5.43 -6.62 -6.52
C ALA A 65 5.77 -5.32 -5.78
N GLU A 66 5.48 -4.16 -6.39
CA GLU A 66 6.02 -2.88 -5.93
C GLU A 66 5.03 -2.09 -5.04
N LEU A 67 3.71 -2.23 -5.27
CA LEU A 67 2.69 -1.48 -4.53
C LEU A 67 2.04 -2.30 -3.41
N MET A 68 1.56 -3.51 -3.73
CA MET A 68 0.71 -4.28 -2.82
C MET A 68 1.33 -4.61 -1.45
N PRO A 69 2.65 -4.81 -1.29
CA PRO A 69 3.25 -5.01 0.04
C PRO A 69 3.01 -3.85 1.02
N TYR A 70 2.77 -2.65 0.48
CA TYR A 70 2.53 -1.43 1.24
C TYR A 70 1.05 -1.08 1.36
N VAL A 71 0.15 -1.90 0.82
CA VAL A 71 -1.31 -1.67 0.90
C VAL A 71 -1.92 -2.48 2.04
N HIS A 72 -2.67 -1.83 2.92
CA HIS A 72 -3.41 -2.48 3.98
C HIS A 72 -4.79 -2.95 3.50
N VAL A 73 -4.83 -3.92 2.58
CA VAL A 73 -6.04 -4.37 1.87
C VAL A 73 -7.22 -4.63 2.80
N LYS A 74 -7.02 -5.41 3.88
CA LYS A 74 -8.11 -5.74 4.82
C LYS A 74 -8.67 -4.52 5.56
N TYR A 75 -7.81 -3.53 5.87
CA TYR A 75 -8.26 -2.32 6.56
C TYR A 75 -9.01 -1.42 5.59
N ALA A 76 -8.47 -1.18 4.40
CA ALA A 76 -9.14 -0.49 3.30
C ALA A 76 -10.50 -1.14 2.97
N GLY A 77 -10.51 -2.45 2.76
CA GLY A 77 -11.72 -3.23 2.47
C GLY A 77 -12.74 -3.14 3.61
N SER A 78 -12.32 -3.21 4.88
CA SER A 78 -13.24 -3.05 6.01
C SER A 78 -13.90 -1.67 6.05
N LYS A 79 -13.19 -0.62 5.60
CA LYS A 79 -13.73 0.73 5.46
C LYS A 79 -14.70 0.84 4.30
N VAL A 80 -14.39 0.23 3.15
CA VAL A 80 -15.30 0.14 2.00
C VAL A 80 -16.62 -0.57 2.36
N LEU A 81 -16.56 -1.60 3.22
CA LEU A 81 -17.79 -2.26 3.71
C LEU A 81 -18.61 -1.38 4.66
N GLY A 82 -17.97 -0.41 5.32
CA GLY A 82 -18.61 0.57 6.20
C GLY A 82 -19.51 -0.07 7.25
N LYS A 83 -20.74 0.46 7.38
CA LYS A 83 -21.76 -0.08 8.30
C LYS A 83 -22.14 -1.54 8.01
N ASN A 84 -22.06 -1.97 6.76
CA ASN A 84 -22.44 -3.32 6.34
C ASN A 84 -21.40 -4.37 6.79
N PHE A 85 -20.22 -3.95 7.24
CA PHE A 85 -19.24 -4.88 7.80
C PHE A 85 -19.86 -5.76 8.90
N LYS A 86 -20.65 -5.17 9.81
CA LYS A 86 -21.23 -5.89 10.96
C LYS A 86 -22.24 -6.98 10.58
N THR A 87 -22.83 -6.91 9.39
CA THR A 87 -23.87 -7.85 8.92
C THR A 87 -23.30 -8.99 8.08
N THR A 88 -21.98 -9.13 7.99
CA THR A 88 -21.29 -10.13 7.16
C THR A 88 -20.51 -11.12 8.00
N THR A 89 -20.34 -12.35 7.50
CA THR A 89 -19.54 -13.37 8.20
C THR A 89 -18.03 -13.18 7.94
N PRO A 90 -17.15 -13.72 8.81
CA PRO A 90 -15.71 -13.72 8.55
C PRO A 90 -15.34 -14.34 7.20
N GLU A 91 -16.00 -15.42 6.79
CA GLU A 91 -15.70 -16.09 5.52
C GLU A 91 -16.06 -15.23 4.31
N GLN A 92 -17.22 -14.57 4.33
CA GLN A 92 -17.62 -13.63 3.27
C GLN A 92 -16.63 -12.46 3.15
N ARG A 93 -16.15 -11.95 4.29
CA ARG A 93 -15.16 -10.86 4.32
C ARG A 93 -13.82 -11.31 3.73
N GLU A 94 -13.35 -12.51 4.02
CA GLU A 94 -12.08 -13.01 3.47
C GLU A 94 -12.17 -13.23 1.95
N LYS A 95 -13.30 -13.75 1.44
CA LYS A 95 -13.56 -13.83 -0.01
C LYS A 95 -13.55 -12.45 -0.65
N PHE A 96 -14.28 -11.50 -0.06
CA PHE A 96 -14.29 -10.10 -0.51
C PHE A 96 -12.89 -9.48 -0.50
N PHE A 97 -12.10 -9.64 0.56
CA PHE A 97 -10.76 -9.05 0.64
C PHE A 97 -9.82 -9.59 -0.44
N THR A 98 -9.93 -10.89 -0.75
CA THR A 98 -9.16 -11.51 -1.83
C THR A 98 -9.54 -10.92 -3.19
N ALA A 99 -10.84 -10.80 -3.46
CA ALA A 99 -11.34 -10.16 -4.68
C ALA A 99 -10.93 -8.69 -4.76
N PHE A 100 -11.02 -7.97 -3.64
CA PHE A 100 -10.67 -6.55 -3.53
C PHE A 100 -9.18 -6.31 -3.77
N GLU A 101 -8.30 -7.20 -3.28
CA GLU A 101 -6.87 -7.16 -3.58
C GLU A 101 -6.60 -7.21 -5.09
N GLN A 102 -7.19 -8.19 -5.77
CA GLN A 102 -7.05 -8.37 -7.22
C GLN A 102 -7.66 -7.19 -8.00
N TYR A 103 -8.75 -6.62 -7.48
CA TYR A 103 -9.38 -5.43 -8.05
C TYR A 103 -8.47 -4.20 -7.95
N ILE A 104 -7.81 -3.99 -6.80
CA ILE A 104 -6.80 -2.94 -6.63
C ILE A 104 -5.69 -3.15 -7.66
N GLU A 105 -5.13 -4.36 -7.75
CA GLU A 105 -4.06 -4.67 -8.72
C GLU A 105 -4.48 -4.33 -10.16
N GLN A 106 -5.67 -4.76 -10.58
CA GLN A 106 -6.17 -4.50 -11.93
C GLN A 106 -6.41 -3.01 -12.17
N THR A 107 -7.05 -2.31 -11.22
CA THR A 107 -7.40 -0.89 -11.35
C THR A 107 -6.14 -0.03 -11.48
N TYR A 108 -5.15 -0.24 -10.61
CA TYR A 108 -3.91 0.53 -10.66
C TYR A 108 -3.04 0.14 -11.85
N ALA A 109 -3.03 -1.13 -12.26
CA ALA A 109 -2.35 -1.52 -13.50
C ALA A 109 -2.96 -0.80 -14.71
N GLN A 110 -4.29 -0.67 -14.77
CA GLN A 110 -4.97 0.07 -15.82
C GLN A 110 -4.68 1.57 -15.78
N VAL A 111 -4.62 2.20 -14.61
CA VAL A 111 -4.25 3.62 -14.51
C VAL A 111 -2.81 3.85 -14.96
N LEU A 112 -1.90 2.94 -14.61
CA LEU A 112 -0.48 3.03 -14.95
C LEU A 112 -0.19 2.87 -16.44
N THR A 113 -1.16 2.44 -17.27
CA THR A 113 -1.01 2.51 -18.73
C THR A 113 -0.92 3.94 -19.25
N LEU A 114 -1.41 4.92 -18.47
CA LEU A 114 -1.36 6.34 -18.80
C LEU A 114 0.00 6.97 -18.45
N TYR A 115 0.92 6.20 -17.86
CA TYR A 115 2.25 6.68 -17.55
C TYR A 115 3.04 6.95 -18.85
N SER A 116 3.52 8.17 -18.97
CA SER A 116 4.32 8.69 -20.07
C SER A 116 5.43 9.60 -19.50
N ASP A 117 6.21 9.07 -18.56
CA ASP A 117 7.34 9.75 -17.91
C ASP A 117 6.94 10.99 -17.08
N GLN A 118 5.74 11.00 -16.50
CA GLN A 118 5.33 12.05 -15.57
C GLN A 118 6.29 12.13 -14.38
N LYS A 119 6.62 13.36 -13.96
CA LYS A 119 7.43 13.61 -12.76
C LYS A 119 6.54 13.62 -11.52
N LEU A 120 7.07 13.14 -10.40
CA LEU A 120 6.39 13.20 -9.11
C LEU A 120 7.03 14.24 -8.19
N GLU A 121 6.21 15.11 -7.60
CA GLU A 121 6.61 15.93 -6.46
C GLU A 121 6.01 15.34 -5.17
N ILE A 122 6.83 14.64 -4.39
CA ILE A 122 6.44 14.09 -3.10
C ILE A 122 6.73 15.13 -2.01
N LYS A 123 5.68 15.67 -1.40
CA LYS A 123 5.82 16.73 -0.39
C LYS A 123 6.19 16.11 0.96
N LYS A 124 7.28 16.63 1.56
CA LYS A 124 7.61 16.31 2.95
C LYS A 124 6.44 16.72 3.87
N PRO A 125 5.97 15.82 4.75
CA PRO A 125 4.89 16.14 5.67
C PRO A 125 5.33 17.26 6.62
N LYS A 126 4.46 18.26 6.82
CA LYS A 126 4.75 19.38 7.74
C LYS A 126 4.39 19.04 9.18
N THR A 127 3.28 18.33 9.40
CA THR A 127 2.72 18.07 10.75
C THR A 127 1.79 16.84 10.81
N ASP A 128 1.63 16.09 9.72
CA ASP A 128 0.47 15.20 9.56
C ASP A 128 0.74 13.75 10.00
N ALA A 129 1.87 13.48 10.66
CA ALA A 129 2.22 12.17 11.19
C ALA A 129 1.96 12.13 12.70
N THR A 130 0.97 11.34 13.11
CA THR A 130 0.87 10.84 14.49
C THR A 130 1.67 9.55 14.61
N GLU A 131 1.76 8.96 15.81
CA GLU A 131 2.38 7.64 15.99
C GLU A 131 1.73 6.53 15.13
N LYS A 132 0.47 6.70 14.70
CA LYS A 132 -0.34 5.66 14.06
C LYS A 132 -0.84 6.01 12.66
N THR A 133 -0.87 7.28 12.29
CA THR A 133 -1.40 7.74 11.00
C THR A 133 -0.48 8.76 10.37
N ALA A 134 -0.38 8.76 9.05
CA ALA A 134 0.28 9.83 8.31
C ALA A 134 -0.45 10.11 6.99
N SER A 135 -0.27 11.30 6.43
CA SER A 135 -0.70 11.60 5.07
C SER A 135 0.47 12.16 4.26
N ILE A 136 0.67 11.63 3.06
CA ILE A 136 1.74 12.04 2.15
C ILE A 136 1.11 12.56 0.86
N ARG A 137 1.36 13.83 0.55
CA ARG A 137 0.86 14.48 -0.67
C ARG A 137 1.85 14.24 -1.80
N VAL A 138 1.34 13.76 -2.92
CA VAL A 138 2.10 13.52 -4.16
C VAL A 138 1.43 14.30 -5.27
N LYS A 139 2.19 15.12 -5.99
CA LYS A 139 1.71 15.80 -7.19
C LYS A 139 2.30 15.12 -8.42
N VAL A 140 1.42 14.66 -9.31
CA VAL A 140 1.81 14.09 -10.61
C VAL A 140 1.86 15.20 -11.62
N ILE A 141 3.06 15.55 -12.09
CA ILE A 141 3.27 16.56 -13.11
C ILE A 141 2.95 15.95 -14.47
N GLN A 142 1.86 16.41 -15.08
CA GLN A 142 1.41 15.95 -16.38
C GLN A 142 2.33 16.44 -17.50
N THR A 143 2.40 15.69 -18.59
CA THR A 143 3.05 16.12 -19.83
C THR A 143 2.14 17.07 -20.61
N GLY A 144 2.74 18.04 -21.31
CA GLY A 144 2.00 19.10 -22.00
C GLY A 144 1.44 20.15 -21.03
N ASN A 145 0.58 21.04 -21.53
CA ASN A 145 -0.02 22.14 -20.74
C ASN A 145 -1.20 21.68 -19.86
N GLN A 146 -1.23 20.42 -19.43
CA GLN A 146 -2.27 19.89 -18.55
C GLN A 146 -1.96 20.22 -17.07
N PRO A 147 -2.98 20.52 -16.26
CA PRO A 147 -2.78 20.79 -14.84
C PRO A 147 -2.25 19.53 -14.12
N PRO A 148 -1.40 19.68 -13.09
CA PRO A 148 -0.95 18.55 -12.29
C PRO A 148 -2.10 17.86 -11.56
N VAL A 149 -1.96 16.55 -11.33
CA VAL A 149 -2.91 15.77 -10.53
C VAL A 149 -2.42 15.68 -9.09
N ASN A 150 -3.28 16.02 -8.14
CA ASN A 150 -2.97 15.97 -6.71
C ASN A 150 -3.48 14.67 -6.09
N LEU A 151 -2.55 13.89 -5.55
CA LEU A 151 -2.82 12.67 -4.80
C LEU A 151 -2.45 12.88 -3.32
N THR A 152 -3.20 12.26 -2.42
CA THR A 152 -2.81 12.10 -1.01
C THR A 152 -2.92 10.64 -0.63
N PHE A 153 -1.84 10.06 -0.14
CA PHE A 153 -1.83 8.70 0.39
C PHE A 153 -1.98 8.73 1.90
N TYR A 154 -2.97 8.00 2.41
CA TYR A 154 -3.25 7.89 3.84
C TYR A 154 -2.65 6.60 4.38
N TRP A 155 -1.65 6.77 5.25
CA TRP A 155 -0.89 5.70 5.87
C TRP A 155 -1.43 5.40 7.26
N TYR A 156 -1.45 4.12 7.60
CA TYR A 156 -1.74 3.61 8.93
C TYR A 156 -0.63 2.66 9.37
N LYS A 157 -0.17 2.81 10.60
CA LYS A 157 0.78 1.88 11.21
C LYS A 157 0.01 0.66 11.69
N ASN A 158 0.16 -0.45 10.97
CA ASN A 158 -0.50 -1.72 11.28
C ASN A 158 -0.12 -2.15 12.71
N SER A 159 -1.10 -2.20 13.61
CA SER A 159 -0.88 -2.50 15.02
C SER A 159 -0.39 -3.92 15.28
N LYS A 160 -0.60 -4.85 14.34
CA LYS A 160 -0.16 -6.25 14.46
C LYS A 160 1.28 -6.44 13.99
N THR A 161 1.67 -5.77 12.91
CA THR A 161 2.98 -5.98 12.26
C THR A 161 3.98 -4.86 12.55
N GLY A 162 3.52 -3.71 13.05
CA GLY A 162 4.30 -2.49 13.23
C GLY A 162 4.64 -1.76 11.93
N LYS A 163 4.24 -2.29 10.76
CA LYS A 163 4.58 -1.73 9.44
C LYS A 163 3.62 -0.60 9.06
N TRP A 164 4.16 0.44 8.43
CA TRP A 164 3.36 1.46 7.77
C TRP A 164 2.77 0.92 6.47
N GLN A 165 1.46 1.11 6.28
CA GLN A 165 0.76 0.68 5.07
C GLN A 165 -0.29 1.72 4.67
N VAL A 166 -0.46 1.95 3.38
CA VAL A 166 -1.51 2.78 2.80
C VAL A 166 -2.85 2.06 2.90
N PHE A 167 -3.89 2.74 3.39
CA PHE A 167 -5.24 2.18 3.42
C PHE A 167 -6.23 2.97 2.58
N ASP A 168 -5.88 4.18 2.17
CA ASP A 168 -6.69 5.01 1.30
C ASP A 168 -5.81 5.96 0.48
N MET A 169 -6.34 6.41 -0.65
CA MET A 169 -5.77 7.46 -1.48
C MET A 169 -6.89 8.44 -1.81
N SER A 170 -6.61 9.74 -1.75
CA SER A 170 -7.49 10.73 -2.39
C SER A 170 -6.90 11.20 -3.71
N ALA A 171 -7.73 11.35 -4.74
CA ALA A 171 -7.40 12.10 -5.94
C ALA A 171 -8.22 13.40 -5.95
N GLU A 172 -7.55 14.54 -6.12
CA GLU A 172 -8.18 15.87 -6.05
C GLU A 172 -9.06 16.07 -4.80
N GLY A 173 -8.62 15.54 -3.66
CA GLY A 173 -9.32 15.64 -2.38
C GLY A 173 -10.47 14.65 -2.18
N VAL A 174 -10.78 13.79 -3.16
CA VAL A 174 -11.83 12.78 -3.06
C VAL A 174 -11.23 11.43 -2.68
N SER A 175 -11.60 10.90 -1.51
CA SER A 175 -11.18 9.58 -1.00
C SER A 175 -11.69 8.44 -1.88
N MET A 176 -10.80 7.55 -2.31
CA MET A 176 -11.18 6.37 -3.09
C MET A 176 -11.96 5.36 -2.24
N VAL A 177 -11.58 5.17 -0.98
CA VAL A 177 -12.31 4.29 -0.04
C VAL A 177 -13.73 4.78 0.17
N GLU A 178 -13.92 6.08 0.44
CA GLU A 178 -15.26 6.66 0.65
C GLU A 178 -16.11 6.60 -0.63
N THR A 179 -15.51 6.87 -1.79
CA THR A 179 -16.18 6.70 -3.08
C THR A 179 -16.67 5.27 -3.27
N LYS A 180 -15.83 4.26 -2.99
CA LYS A 180 -16.21 2.85 -3.14
C LYS A 180 -17.22 2.38 -2.09
N GLU A 181 -17.17 2.89 -0.86
CA GLU A 181 -18.22 2.65 0.13
C GLU A 181 -19.58 3.12 -0.39
N LYS A 182 -19.66 4.35 -0.92
CA LYS A 182 -20.88 4.93 -1.49
C LYS A 182 -21.37 4.15 -2.72
N GLU A 183 -20.46 3.74 -3.60
CA GLU A 183 -20.76 3.00 -4.83
C GLU A 183 -21.28 1.58 -4.53
N TRP A 184 -20.70 0.89 -3.54
CA TRP A 184 -20.96 -0.54 -3.32
C TRP A 184 -21.94 -0.84 -2.19
N SER A 185 -22.17 0.10 -1.27
CA SER A 185 -23.16 -0.09 -0.19
C SER A 185 -24.55 -0.47 -0.72
N PRO A 186 -25.09 0.10 -1.83
CA PRO A 186 -26.39 -0.31 -2.36
C PRO A 186 -26.43 -1.79 -2.78
N THR A 187 -25.37 -2.30 -3.41
CA THR A 187 -25.27 -3.71 -3.79
C THR A 187 -25.26 -4.61 -2.55
N ILE A 188 -24.49 -4.26 -1.52
CA ILE A 188 -24.44 -5.05 -0.28
C ILE A 188 -25.81 -5.09 0.41
N VAL A 189 -26.50 -3.95 0.49
CA VAL A 189 -27.82 -3.85 1.12
C VAL A 189 -28.88 -4.65 0.33
N LYS A 190 -28.83 -4.60 -1.00
CA LYS A 190 -29.82 -5.25 -1.86
C LYS A 190 -29.59 -6.75 -2.04
N SER A 191 -28.33 -7.17 -2.15
CA SER A 191 -27.96 -8.49 -2.67
C SER A 191 -26.87 -9.20 -1.85
N GLY A 192 -26.42 -8.60 -0.75
CA GLY A 192 -25.42 -9.18 0.14
C GLY A 192 -23.97 -8.99 -0.32
N LEU A 193 -23.03 -9.36 0.55
CA LEU A 193 -21.59 -9.22 0.28
C LEU A 193 -21.09 -10.18 -0.80
N ASP A 194 -21.70 -11.36 -0.93
CA ASP A 194 -21.29 -12.34 -1.95
C ASP A 194 -21.55 -11.80 -3.37
N ALA A 195 -22.71 -11.14 -3.60
CA ALA A 195 -23.01 -10.50 -4.88
C ALA A 195 -22.02 -9.37 -5.21
N LEU A 196 -21.63 -8.56 -4.21
CA LEU A 196 -20.57 -7.57 -4.41
C LEU A 196 -19.23 -8.24 -4.73
N THR A 197 -18.90 -9.33 -4.03
CA THR A 197 -17.64 -10.07 -4.24
C THR A 197 -17.55 -10.57 -5.68
N GLU A 198 -18.61 -11.18 -6.21
CA GLU A 198 -18.68 -11.61 -7.62
C GLU A 198 -18.49 -10.44 -8.59
N GLN A 199 -19.13 -9.29 -8.33
CA GLN A 199 -18.96 -8.08 -9.13
C GLN A 199 -17.49 -7.60 -9.14
N VAL A 200 -16.85 -7.58 -7.97
CA VAL A 200 -15.45 -7.15 -7.78
C VAL A 200 -14.48 -8.13 -8.45
N GLU A 201 -14.71 -9.43 -8.33
CA GLU A 201 -13.92 -10.46 -9.03
C GLU A 201 -14.02 -10.31 -10.55
N LYS A 202 -15.21 -10.05 -11.07
CA LYS A 202 -15.41 -9.82 -12.50
C LYS A 202 -14.62 -8.60 -12.97
N ALA A 203 -14.66 -7.50 -12.21
CA ALA A 203 -13.87 -6.30 -12.51
C ALA A 203 -12.36 -6.62 -12.50
N ALA A 204 -11.87 -7.33 -11.47
CA ALA A 204 -10.47 -7.72 -11.31
C ALA A 204 -9.92 -8.61 -12.45
N LYS A 205 -10.80 -9.38 -13.10
CA LYS A 205 -10.47 -10.26 -14.25
C LYS A 205 -10.44 -9.52 -15.59
N THR A 206 -10.87 -8.26 -15.64
CA THR A 206 -10.81 -7.45 -16.87
C THR A 206 -9.35 -7.30 -17.31
N PRO A 207 -9.00 -7.63 -18.57
CA PRO A 207 -7.65 -7.44 -19.07
C PRO A 207 -7.25 -5.96 -19.01
N VAL A 208 -5.97 -5.71 -18.72
CA VAL A 208 -5.40 -4.37 -18.88
C VAL A 208 -5.34 -4.05 -20.37
N SER A 209 -5.79 -2.86 -20.77
CA SER A 209 -5.69 -2.39 -22.16
C SER A 209 -4.88 -1.10 -22.23
N LEU A 210 -3.93 -1.03 -23.17
CA LEU A 210 -3.29 0.22 -23.52
C LEU A 210 -4.32 1.04 -24.30
N ASN A 211 -4.89 2.07 -23.68
CA ASN A 211 -5.77 2.99 -24.38
C ASN A 211 -4.97 3.64 -25.52
N LYS A 212 -5.55 3.67 -26.71
CA LYS A 212 -4.98 4.33 -27.90
C LYS A 212 -5.07 5.84 -27.79
#